data_AF-A0A814ZY58-F1
#
_entry.id   AF-A0A814ZY58-F1
#
_cell.length_a   1.000
_cell.length_b   1.000
_cell.length_c   1.000
_cell.angle_alpha   90.00
_cell.angle_beta   90.00
_cell.angle_gamma   90.00
#
_symmetry.space_group_name_H-M   'P 1'
#
loop_
_entity.id
_entity.type
_entity.pdbx_description
1 polymer ?
#
loop_
_entity_poly.entity_id
_entity_poly.type
_entity_poly.pdbx_seq_one_letter_code
_entity_poly.pdbx_strand_id
1 'polypeptide(L)'
;IRDLPLSNRNDTDLDRLRSCNILTITDLIGRYLIHKTSDEFRQFLTEKLQCSQSFTDDIIQLLQTWTLHNLHIGRSTPATTLKQYL
;
A
#
# COMPACT_ATOMS: atom_id res chain seq x y z
N ILE A 1 21.52 -10.58 26.48
CA ILE A 1 21.09 -10.11 25.14
C ILE A 1 19.85 -10.93 24.80
N ARG A 2 18.66 -10.33 24.82
CA ARG A 2 17.39 -11.02 24.50
C ARG A 2 16.98 -10.53 23.11
N ASP A 3 17.29 -11.32 22.10
CA ASP A 3 16.65 -11.23 20.81
C ASP A 3 15.23 -11.81 20.96
N LEU A 4 14.22 -10.97 20.79
CA LEU A 4 12.79 -11.32 20.75
C LEU A 4 12.25 -10.99 19.35
N PRO A 5 11.29 -11.76 18.85
CA PRO A 5 11.12 -12.03 17.43
C PRO A 5 10.51 -10.83 16.70
N LEU A 6 11.27 -10.24 15.80
CA LEU A 6 10.78 -9.28 14.81
C LEU A 6 9.69 -9.91 13.90
N SER A 7 9.66 -11.25 13.78
CA SER A 7 8.68 -11.99 12.97
C SER A 7 7.24 -11.90 13.49
N ASN A 8 6.98 -11.89 14.80
CA ASN A 8 5.60 -11.98 15.33
C ASN A 8 4.73 -10.75 15.05
N ARG A 9 5.33 -9.55 14.90
CA ARG A 9 4.57 -8.31 14.72
C ARG A 9 4.05 -8.15 13.29
N ASN A 10 4.87 -8.48 12.30
CA ASN A 10 4.48 -8.39 10.90
C ASN A 10 3.41 -9.42 10.56
N ASP A 11 3.46 -10.62 11.13
CA ASP A 11 2.42 -11.63 10.95
C ASP A 11 1.06 -11.13 11.47
N THR A 12 1.06 -10.41 12.60
CA THR A 12 -0.18 -9.82 13.17
C THR A 12 -0.77 -8.74 12.26
N ASP A 13 0.05 -7.86 11.70
CA ASP A 13 -0.41 -6.79 10.79
C ASP A 13 -0.89 -7.34 9.45
N LEU A 14 -0.25 -8.39 8.92
CA LEU A 14 -0.71 -9.10 7.74
C LEU A 14 -2.05 -9.81 7.97
N ASP A 15 -2.26 -10.41 9.14
CA ASP A 15 -3.53 -11.03 9.49
C ASP A 15 -4.67 -10.01 9.60
N ARG A 16 -4.36 -8.78 10.05
CA ARG A 16 -5.32 -7.66 10.07
C ARG A 16 -5.71 -7.20 8.67
N LEU A 17 -4.78 -7.20 7.71
CA LEU A 17 -5.11 -6.93 6.31
C LEU A 17 -6.04 -8.04 5.75
N ARG A 18 -5.71 -9.30 6.03
CA ARG A 18 -6.49 -10.46 5.56
C ARG A 18 -7.91 -10.46 6.12
N SER A 19 -8.10 -10.09 7.38
CA SER A 19 -9.44 -10.01 8.00
C SER A 19 -10.36 -8.98 7.33
N CYS A 20 -9.79 -8.02 6.58
CA CYS A 20 -10.51 -7.03 5.79
C CYS A 20 -10.48 -7.30 4.28
N ASN A 21 -10.25 -8.56 3.88
CA ASN A 21 -10.19 -9.01 2.48
C ASN A 21 -9.14 -8.28 1.65
N ILE A 22 -8.04 -7.83 2.27
CA ILE A 22 -6.86 -7.34 1.56
C ILE A 22 -5.89 -8.51 1.46
N LEU A 23 -5.99 -9.28 0.37
CA LEU A 23 -5.24 -10.52 0.17
C LEU A 23 -4.05 -10.34 -0.77
N THR A 24 -4.12 -9.33 -1.63
CA THR A 24 -3.13 -9.03 -2.65
C THR A 24 -2.68 -7.57 -2.60
N ILE A 25 -1.54 -7.29 -3.22
CA ILE A 25 -1.07 -5.91 -3.41
C ILE A 25 -2.07 -5.07 -4.24
N THR A 26 -2.80 -5.71 -5.16
CA THR A 26 -3.83 -5.06 -5.96
C THR A 26 -5.03 -4.64 -5.11
N ASP A 27 -5.44 -5.46 -4.14
CA ASP A 27 -6.50 -5.09 -3.18
C ASP A 27 -6.08 -3.88 -2.34
N LEU A 28 -4.82 -3.87 -1.90
CA LEU A 28 -4.25 -2.78 -1.11
C LEU A 28 -4.20 -1.47 -1.92
N ILE A 29 -3.73 -1.52 -3.17
CA ILE A 29 -3.75 -0.38 -4.10
C ILE A 29 -5.19 0.08 -4.36
N GLY A 30 -6.12 -0.85 -4.60
CA GLY A 30 -7.53 -0.54 -4.80
C GLY A 30 -8.13 0.20 -3.60
N ARG A 31 -7.82 -0.25 -2.38
CA ARG A 31 -8.21 0.47 -1.15
C ARG A 31 -7.55 1.83 -1.05
N TYR A 32 -6.27 1.95 -1.33
CA TYR A 32 -5.55 3.22 -1.31
C TYR A 32 -6.16 4.25 -2.26
N LEU A 33 -6.48 3.86 -3.50
CA LEU A 33 -7.03 4.75 -4.53
C LEU A 33 -8.48 5.19 -4.26
N ILE A 34 -9.23 4.49 -3.41
CA ILE A 34 -10.58 4.88 -3.00
C ILE A 34 -10.54 6.01 -1.97
N HIS A 35 -9.48 6.11 -1.16
CA HIS A 35 -9.32 7.18 -0.20
C HIS A 35 -8.88 8.47 -0.89
N LYS A 36 -9.38 9.63 -0.44
CA LYS A 36 -9.10 10.91 -1.10
C LYS A 36 -7.67 11.39 -0.83
N THR A 37 -7.09 10.98 0.30
CA THR A 37 -5.74 11.36 0.72
C THR A 37 -5.00 10.18 1.32
N SER A 38 -3.66 10.25 1.31
CA SER A 38 -2.82 9.27 2.03
C SER A 38 -3.11 9.25 3.53
N ASP A 39 -3.55 10.38 4.11
CA ASP A 39 -3.87 10.48 5.53
C ASP A 39 -5.16 9.74 5.90
N GLU A 40 -6.19 9.81 5.05
CA GLU A 40 -7.42 9.02 5.23
C GLU A 40 -7.11 7.51 5.19
N PHE A 41 -6.25 7.07 4.26
CA PHE A 41 -5.83 5.67 4.20
C PHE A 41 -4.97 5.26 5.41
N ARG A 42 -4.09 6.15 5.89
CA ARG A 42 -3.33 5.96 7.12
C ARG A 42 -4.26 5.76 8.32
N GLN A 43 -5.28 6.59 8.47
CA GLN A 43 -6.30 6.43 9.52
C GLN A 43 -7.04 5.10 9.40
N PHE A 44 -7.35 4.66 8.18
CA PHE A 44 -7.94 3.32 7.98
C PHE A 44 -7.02 2.21 8.53
N LEU A 45 -5.72 2.24 8.20
CA LEU A 45 -4.76 1.24 8.70
C LEU A 45 -4.59 1.29 10.24
N THR A 46 -4.47 2.48 10.83
CA THR A 46 -4.20 2.63 12.27
C THR A 46 -5.44 2.55 13.15
N GLU A 47 -6.58 3.06 12.72
CA GLU A 47 -7.79 3.14 13.54
C GLU A 47 -8.76 1.99 13.28
N LYS A 48 -8.90 1.54 12.03
CA LYS A 48 -9.81 0.44 11.68
C LYS A 48 -9.14 -0.91 11.77
N LEU A 49 -7.95 -1.05 11.19
CA LEU A 49 -7.20 -2.31 11.21
C LEU A 49 -6.29 -2.44 12.43
N GLN A 50 -6.07 -1.34 13.15
CA GLN A 50 -5.18 -1.26 14.31
C GLN A 50 -3.73 -1.66 14.00
N CYS A 51 -3.32 -1.56 12.73
CA CYS A 51 -1.98 -1.89 12.29
C CYS A 51 -0.92 -1.10 13.08
N SER A 52 0.26 -1.69 13.26
CA SER A 52 1.35 -0.96 13.91
C SER A 52 1.75 0.28 13.11
N GLN A 53 2.26 1.30 13.82
CA GLN A 53 2.70 2.54 13.20
C GLN A 53 3.80 2.28 12.15
N SER A 54 4.79 1.44 12.47
CA SER A 54 5.89 1.09 11.54
C SER A 54 5.37 0.42 10.28
N PHE A 55 4.46 -0.55 10.41
CA PHE A 55 3.85 -1.23 9.26
C PHE A 55 3.04 -0.26 8.39
N THR A 56 2.29 0.64 9.04
CA THR A 56 1.53 1.68 8.35
C THR A 56 2.44 2.61 7.55
N ASP A 57 3.55 3.05 8.15
CA ASP A 57 4.52 3.91 7.49
C ASP A 57 5.15 3.23 6.27
N ASP A 58 5.54 1.96 6.39
CA ASP A 58 6.09 1.16 5.30
C ASP A 58 5.10 1.03 4.13
N ILE A 59 3.83 0.72 4.43
CA ILE A 59 2.76 0.58 3.41
C ILE A 59 2.50 1.92 2.71
N ILE A 60 2.40 3.01 3.46
CA ILE A 60 2.17 4.36 2.92
C ILE A 60 3.32 4.74 1.99
N GLN A 61 4.57 4.53 2.43
CA GLN A 61 5.75 4.84 1.62
C GLN A 61 5.76 4.01 0.34
N LEU A 62 5.50 2.69 0.42
CA LEU A 62 5.42 1.80 -0.73
C LEU A 62 4.40 2.30 -1.77
N LEU A 63 3.20 2.67 -1.33
CA LEU A 63 2.12 3.11 -2.21
C LEU A 63 2.37 4.49 -2.80
N GLN A 64 2.99 5.41 -2.04
CA GLN A 64 3.41 6.71 -2.55
C GLN A 64 4.50 6.57 -3.60
N THR A 65 5.52 5.74 -3.37
CA THR A 65 6.57 5.44 -4.34
C THR A 65 5.96 4.80 -5.60
N TRP A 66 5.08 3.82 -5.45
CA TRP A 66 4.38 3.20 -6.58
C TRP A 66 3.58 4.23 -7.39
N THR A 67 2.81 5.09 -6.72
CA THR A 67 2.00 6.13 -7.36
C THR A 67 2.87 7.12 -8.11
N LEU A 68 3.98 7.56 -7.51
CA LEU A 68 4.93 8.48 -8.12
C LEU A 68 5.53 7.89 -9.41
N HIS A 69 5.97 6.64 -9.37
CA HIS A 69 6.54 5.95 -10.53
C HIS A 69 5.52 5.76 -11.66
N ASN A 70 4.30 5.28 -11.36
CA ASN A 70 3.30 5.00 -12.38
C ASN A 70 2.71 6.26 -13.02
N LEU A 71 2.58 7.36 -12.26
CA LEU A 71 2.13 8.64 -12.80
C LEU A 71 3.21 9.38 -13.60
N HIS A 72 4.50 9.23 -13.23
CA HIS A 72 5.61 9.82 -14.01
C HIS A 72 5.77 9.13 -15.38
N ILE A 73 5.57 7.81 -15.44
CA ILE A 73 5.57 7.09 -16.72
C ILE A 73 4.41 7.57 -17.59
N GLY A 74 3.22 7.76 -17.03
CA GLY A 74 2.06 8.30 -17.75
C GLY A 74 2.22 9.75 -18.27
N ARG A 75 3.18 10.52 -17.74
CA ARG A 75 3.50 11.88 -18.22
C ARG A 75 4.69 11.94 -19.19
N SER A 76 5.50 10.89 -19.25
CA SER A 76 6.75 10.86 -20.05
C SER A 76 6.62 10.02 -21.31
N THR A 77 5.57 9.22 -21.46
CA THR A 77 5.18 8.64 -22.75
C THR A 77 4.27 9.60 -23.49
N PRO A 78 4.69 10.23 -24.62
CA PRO A 78 3.73 10.74 -25.58
C PRO A 78 2.81 9.57 -25.99
N ALA A 79 1.57 9.88 -26.35
CA ALA A 79 0.47 8.94 -26.64
C ALA A 79 0.71 7.97 -27.84
N THR A 80 1.96 7.59 -28.12
CA THR A 80 2.42 6.84 -29.27
C THR A 80 2.53 5.32 -29.01
N THR A 81 2.65 4.87 -27.75
CA THR A 81 2.95 3.44 -27.48
C THR A 81 1.71 2.54 -27.45
N LEU A 82 0.51 3.08 -27.21
CA LEU A 82 -0.73 2.29 -27.23
C LEU A 82 -1.21 1.92 -28.66
N LYS A 83 -0.64 2.52 -29.71
CA LYS A 83 -0.92 2.15 -31.11
C LYS A 83 -0.02 1.04 -31.67
N GLN A 84 0.99 0.58 -30.92
CA GLN A 84 1.91 -0.46 -31.40
C GLN A 84 1.53 -1.87 -30.92
N TYR A 85 0.53 -1.98 -30.04
CA TYR A 85 0.04 -3.24 -29.48
C TYR A 85 -1.47 -3.46 -29.66
N LEU A 86 -2.12 -2.64 -30.50
CA LEU A 86 -3.49 -2.85 -30.99
C LEU A 86 -3.48 -2.94 -32.52
#